data_AF-A0A162Z925-F1
#
_entry.id   AF-A0A162Z925-F1
#
_cell.length_a   1.000
_cell.length_b   1.000
_cell.length_c   1.000
_cell.angle_alpha   90.00
_cell.angle_beta   90.00
_cell.angle_gamma   90.00
#
_symmetry.space_group_name_H-M   'P 1'
#
loop_
_entity.id
_entity.type
_entity.pdbx_description
1 polymer ?
#
loop_
_entity_poly.entity_id
_entity_poly.type
_entity_poly.pdbx_seq_one_letter_code
_entity_poly.pdbx_strand_id
1 'polypeptide(L)'
;MLSCKEQEIKKNQISINNQILSLTTQKTKEQFLEGLFDSDQAARNSGVELEILKRNNYDQKSEEYQDYIRKMIKTDSINFLKSKKYLEVYGHPNTKDFSSKASYAVKTICLHQTYKKQLELFPYMYEGYTKGYLTNESFSFLLNRLHINKYGTSYPQAINDEENIKQLLEKLKLN
;
A
#
# COMPACT_ATOMS: atom_id res chain seq x y z
N MET A 1 -33.12 1.31 9.82
CA MET A 1 -32.81 0.78 8.49
C MET A 1 -31.48 1.37 8.05
N LEU A 2 -30.48 0.55 7.72
CA LEU A 2 -29.21 1.01 7.16
C LEU A 2 -29.41 1.38 5.68
N SER A 3 -28.84 2.50 5.23
CA SER A 3 -28.96 2.96 3.84
C SER A 3 -28.29 1.98 2.86
N CYS A 4 -28.67 1.97 1.58
CA CYS A 4 -28.10 1.06 0.57
C CYS A 4 -26.57 1.12 0.49
N LYS A 5 -25.97 2.30 0.71
CA LYS A 5 -24.51 2.46 0.75
C LYS A 5 -23.86 1.75 1.94
N GLU A 6 -24.51 1.77 3.10
CA GLU A 6 -24.01 1.11 4.30
C GLU A 6 -24.10 -0.42 4.19
N GLN A 7 -25.12 -0.93 3.51
CA GLN A 7 -25.27 -2.36 3.23
C GLN A 7 -24.18 -2.86 2.27
N GLU A 8 -23.84 -2.08 1.24
CA GLU A 8 -22.80 -2.42 0.27
C GLU A 8 -21.40 -2.44 0.91
N ILE A 9 -21.08 -1.46 1.75
CA ILE A 9 -19.83 -1.42 2.52
C ILE A 9 -19.71 -2.64 3.43
N LYS A 10 -20.78 -2.97 4.17
CA LYS A 10 -20.79 -4.17 5.04
C LYS A 10 -20.60 -5.46 4.24
N LYS A 11 -21.27 -5.59 3.10
CA LYS A 11 -21.12 -6.77 2.22
C LYS A 11 -19.69 -6.93 1.72
N ASN A 12 -19.06 -5.84 1.28
CA ASN A 12 -17.67 -5.85 0.83
C ASN A 12 -16.71 -6.21 1.96
N GLN A 13 -16.94 -5.70 3.18
CA GLN A 13 -16.13 -6.06 4.35
C GLN A 13 -16.26 -7.55 4.72
N ILE A 14 -17.48 -8.10 4.70
CA ILE A 14 -17.73 -9.52 4.94
C ILE A 14 -17.01 -10.37 3.88
N SER A 15 -17.09 -9.96 2.61
CA SER A 15 -16.43 -10.67 1.51
C SER A 15 -14.90 -10.69 1.67
N ILE A 16 -14.29 -9.56 2.05
CA ILE A 16 -12.83 -9.50 2.30
C ILE A 16 -12.48 -10.37 3.49
N ASN A 17 -13.24 -10.30 4.59
CA ASN A 17 -12.98 -11.11 5.78
C ASN A 17 -13.01 -12.61 5.45
N ASN A 18 -14.03 -13.08 4.74
CA ASN A 18 -14.14 -14.49 4.35
C ASN A 18 -12.99 -14.92 3.42
N GLN A 19 -12.62 -14.07 2.46
CA GLN A 19 -11.47 -14.32 1.60
C GLN A 19 -10.18 -14.49 2.42
N ILE A 20 -9.88 -13.57 3.33
CA ILE A 20 -8.68 -13.65 4.16
C ILE A 20 -8.68 -14.88 5.05
N LEU A 21 -9.77 -15.19 5.75
CA LEU A 21 -9.83 -16.33 6.66
C LEU A 21 -9.70 -17.69 5.93
N SER A 22 -10.02 -17.74 4.64
CA SER A 22 -9.85 -18.94 3.82
C SER A 22 -8.41 -19.23 3.39
N LEU A 23 -7.45 -18.33 3.65
CA LEU A 23 -6.03 -18.50 3.30
C LEU A 23 -5.32 -19.43 4.30
N THR A 24 -5.70 -20.71 4.29
CA THR A 24 -5.31 -21.71 5.30
C THR A 24 -3.89 -22.24 5.14
N THR A 25 -3.24 -22.01 3.98
CA THR A 25 -1.89 -22.52 3.70
C THR A 25 -0.93 -21.41 3.32
N GLN A 26 0.38 -21.67 3.47
CA GLN A 26 1.43 -20.74 3.04
C GLN A 26 1.29 -20.37 1.57
N LYS A 27 1.07 -21.36 0.69
CA LYS A 27 0.84 -21.16 -0.74
C LYS A 27 -0.33 -20.23 -1.04
N THR A 28 -1.47 -20.43 -0.35
CA THR A 28 -2.65 -19.56 -0.57
C THR A 28 -2.40 -18.12 -0.10
N LYS A 29 -1.64 -17.93 0.98
CA LYS A 29 -1.26 -16.60 1.47
C LYS A 29 -0.30 -15.91 0.50
N GLU A 30 0.67 -16.64 -0.03
CA GLU A 30 1.62 -16.13 -1.01
C GLU A 30 0.88 -15.69 -2.28
N GLN A 31 0.08 -16.58 -2.88
CA GLN A 31 -0.69 -16.27 -4.09
C GLN A 31 -1.62 -15.05 -3.91
N PHE A 32 -2.21 -14.91 -2.72
CA PHE A 32 -3.02 -13.75 -2.38
C PHE A 32 -2.20 -12.45 -2.40
N LEU A 33 -1.02 -12.44 -1.76
CA LEU A 33 -0.15 -11.26 -1.73
C LEU A 33 0.44 -10.93 -3.11
N GLU A 34 0.82 -11.94 -3.90
CA GLU A 34 1.24 -11.73 -5.28
C GLU A 34 0.13 -11.12 -6.13
N GLY A 35 -1.10 -11.60 -6.00
CA GLY A 35 -2.26 -11.02 -6.68
C GLY A 35 -2.54 -9.57 -6.28
N LEU A 36 -2.30 -9.22 -5.01
CA LEU A 36 -2.37 -7.82 -4.56
C LEU A 36 -1.29 -6.96 -5.19
N PHE A 37 -0.05 -7.46 -5.25
CA PHE A 37 1.05 -6.77 -5.93
C PHE A 37 0.73 -6.54 -7.40
N ASP A 38 0.30 -7.59 -8.11
CA ASP A 38 -0.03 -7.51 -9.54
C ASP A 38 -1.19 -6.54 -9.79
N SER A 39 -2.22 -6.55 -8.94
CA SER A 39 -3.33 -5.60 -9.04
C SER A 39 -2.89 -4.16 -8.79
N ASP A 40 -1.97 -3.91 -7.87
CA ASP A 40 -1.44 -2.58 -7.55
C ASP A 40 -0.61 -2.01 -8.69
N GLN A 41 0.26 -2.84 -9.29
CA GLN A 41 1.09 -2.44 -10.42
C GLN A 41 0.27 -2.28 -11.70
N ALA A 42 -0.70 -3.16 -11.97
CA ALA A 42 -1.57 -3.06 -13.14
C ALA A 42 -2.49 -1.83 -13.13
N ALA A 43 -2.75 -1.23 -11.96
CA ALA A 43 -3.54 0.00 -11.85
C ALA A 43 -2.83 1.22 -12.48
N ARG A 44 -1.52 1.13 -12.71
CA ARG A 44 -0.67 2.21 -13.19
C ARG A 44 -0.02 1.79 -14.51
N ASN A 45 -0.45 2.38 -15.61
CA ASN A 45 0.19 2.18 -16.91
C ASN A 45 0.52 3.54 -17.50
N SER A 46 1.81 3.93 -17.41
CA SER A 46 2.29 5.24 -17.88
C SER A 46 2.07 5.44 -19.37
N GLY A 47 2.10 4.37 -20.18
CA GLY A 47 1.77 4.43 -21.60
C GLY A 47 0.30 4.79 -21.80
N VAL A 48 -0.62 4.11 -21.12
CA VAL A 48 -2.06 4.41 -21.18
C VAL A 48 -2.37 5.81 -20.68
N GLU A 49 -1.77 6.23 -19.56
CA GLU A 49 -1.94 7.57 -19.02
C GLU A 49 -1.50 8.64 -20.02
N LEU A 50 -0.31 8.48 -20.61
CA LEU A 50 0.22 9.42 -21.60
C LEU A 50 -0.66 9.48 -22.85
N GLU A 51 -1.17 8.35 -23.34
CA GLU A 51 -2.05 8.31 -24.51
C GLU A 51 -3.40 8.99 -24.22
N ILE A 52 -3.98 8.80 -23.03
CA ILE A 52 -5.18 9.53 -22.59
C ILE A 52 -4.90 11.03 -22.56
N LEU A 53 -3.78 11.45 -21.95
CA LEU A 53 -3.40 12.87 -21.89
C LEU A 53 -3.24 13.46 -23.29
N LYS A 54 -2.51 12.81 -24.20
CA LYS A 54 -2.34 13.27 -25.58
C LYS A 54 -3.67 13.44 -26.30
N ARG A 55 -4.60 12.47 -26.19
CA ARG A 55 -5.94 12.54 -26.81
C ARG A 55 -6.78 13.71 -26.28
N ASN A 56 -6.51 14.14 -25.05
CA ASN A 56 -7.25 15.19 -24.37
C ASN A 56 -6.46 16.51 -24.27
N ASN A 57 -5.48 16.75 -25.17
CA ASN A 57 -4.65 17.96 -25.16
C ASN A 57 -3.96 18.26 -23.81
N TYR A 58 -3.57 17.20 -23.11
CA TYR A 58 -3.00 17.22 -21.77
C TYR A 58 -3.94 17.82 -20.69
N ASP A 59 -5.24 17.93 -20.98
CA ASP A 59 -6.22 18.36 -19.99
C ASP A 59 -6.48 17.26 -18.95
N GLN A 60 -5.90 17.44 -17.77
CA GLN A 60 -6.12 16.58 -16.61
C GLN A 60 -7.54 16.68 -16.05
N LYS A 61 -8.37 17.62 -16.49
CA LYS A 61 -9.79 17.72 -16.10
C LYS A 61 -10.72 16.98 -17.06
N SER A 62 -10.19 16.46 -18.18
CA SER A 62 -10.97 15.64 -19.11
C SER A 62 -11.61 14.45 -18.41
N GLU A 63 -12.83 14.10 -18.82
CA GLU A 63 -13.57 12.97 -18.24
C GLU A 63 -12.77 11.67 -18.35
N GLU A 64 -12.12 11.41 -19.49
CA GLU A 64 -11.32 10.21 -19.70
C GLU A 64 -10.13 10.10 -18.73
N TYR A 65 -9.42 11.20 -18.48
CA TYR A 65 -8.33 11.20 -17.50
C TYR A 65 -8.86 11.04 -16.07
N GLN A 66 -9.95 11.74 -15.73
CA GLN A 66 -10.58 11.59 -14.42
C GLN A 66 -11.09 10.15 -14.18
N ASP A 67 -11.60 9.48 -15.20
CA ASP A 67 -12.02 8.07 -15.14
C ASP A 67 -10.84 7.13 -14.88
N TYR A 68 -9.72 7.36 -15.55
CA TYR A 68 -8.47 6.64 -15.32
C TYR A 68 -7.99 6.81 -13.87
N ILE A 69 -7.94 8.04 -13.37
CA ILE A 69 -7.56 8.34 -11.99
C ILE A 69 -8.53 7.72 -10.98
N ARG A 70 -9.85 7.79 -11.21
CA ARG A 70 -10.86 7.16 -10.35
C ARG A 70 -10.69 5.64 -10.27
N LYS A 71 -10.33 4.98 -11.38
CA LYS A 71 -10.04 3.54 -11.39
C LYS A 71 -8.81 3.22 -10.55
N MET A 72 -7.73 3.98 -10.70
CA MET A 72 -6.50 3.80 -9.89
C MET A 72 -6.79 3.98 -8.40
N ILE A 73 -7.46 5.06 -8.00
CA ILE A 73 -7.83 5.33 -6.59
C ILE A 73 -8.71 4.23 -6.00
N LYS A 74 -9.65 3.69 -6.80
CA LYS A 74 -10.50 2.58 -6.41
C LYS A 74 -9.67 1.32 -6.15
N THR A 75 -8.74 0.99 -7.04
CA THR A 75 -7.84 -0.17 -6.88
C THR A 75 -6.96 -0.01 -5.65
N ASP A 76 -6.33 1.15 -5.45
CA ASP A 76 -5.52 1.44 -4.25
C ASP A 76 -6.33 1.27 -2.96
N SER A 77 -7.58 1.70 -2.96
CA SER A 77 -8.46 1.58 -1.79
C SER A 77 -8.86 0.13 -1.51
N ILE A 78 -9.13 -0.67 -2.53
CA ILE A 78 -9.45 -2.09 -2.37
C ILE A 78 -8.21 -2.86 -1.88
N ASN A 79 -7.05 -2.60 -2.47
CA ASN A 79 -5.80 -3.24 -2.08
C ASN A 79 -5.40 -2.88 -0.66
N PHE A 80 -5.57 -1.62 -0.25
CA PHE A 80 -5.39 -1.21 1.15
C PHE A 80 -6.24 -2.03 2.12
N LEU A 81 -7.55 -2.15 1.87
CA LEU A 81 -8.45 -2.89 2.77
C LEU A 81 -8.06 -4.37 2.87
N LYS A 82 -7.70 -4.98 1.75
CA LYS A 82 -7.23 -6.37 1.68
C LYS A 82 -5.91 -6.56 2.42
N SER A 83 -4.92 -5.70 2.17
CA SER A 83 -3.63 -5.74 2.86
C SER A 83 -3.77 -5.52 4.36
N LYS A 84 -4.56 -4.52 4.78
CA LYS A 84 -4.83 -4.28 6.20
C LYS A 84 -5.42 -5.52 6.84
N LYS A 85 -6.45 -6.12 6.21
CA LYS A 85 -7.09 -7.31 6.78
C LYS A 85 -6.16 -8.52 6.83
N TYR A 86 -5.34 -8.70 5.81
CA TYR A 86 -4.29 -9.73 5.81
C TYR A 86 -3.34 -9.55 7.00
N LEU A 87 -2.81 -8.34 7.19
CA LEU A 87 -1.87 -8.00 8.27
C LEU A 87 -2.50 -8.19 9.65
N GLU A 88 -3.77 -7.82 9.83
CA GLU A 88 -4.50 -8.03 11.09
C GLU A 88 -4.60 -9.51 11.49
N VAL A 89 -4.70 -10.41 10.50
CA VAL A 89 -4.89 -11.85 10.76
C VAL A 89 -3.56 -12.60 10.82
N TYR A 90 -2.61 -12.24 9.96
CA TYR A 90 -1.39 -13.03 9.74
C TYR A 90 -0.08 -12.30 10.06
N GLY A 91 -0.12 -11.00 10.33
CA GLY A 91 1.07 -10.17 10.48
C GLY A 91 1.79 -9.90 9.17
N HIS A 92 3.01 -9.35 9.26
CA HIS A 92 3.83 -9.04 8.09
C HIS A 92 4.38 -10.31 7.43
N PRO A 93 4.31 -10.47 6.08
CA PRO A 93 4.94 -11.60 5.40
C PRO A 93 6.45 -11.55 5.58
N ASN A 94 7.07 -12.67 5.93
CA ASN A 94 8.52 -12.76 6.04
C ASN A 94 9.15 -13.08 4.68
N THR A 95 10.42 -12.71 4.50
CA THR A 95 11.15 -12.91 3.24
C THR A 95 11.72 -14.31 3.03
N LYS A 96 11.61 -15.21 4.02
CA LYS A 96 12.13 -16.59 3.94
C LYS A 96 11.10 -17.55 3.35
N ASP A 97 9.84 -17.38 3.73
CA ASP A 97 8.75 -18.30 3.42
C ASP A 97 7.90 -17.81 2.24
N PHE A 98 8.08 -16.55 1.83
CA PHE A 98 7.34 -15.93 0.74
C PHE A 98 8.27 -15.52 -0.40
N SER A 99 7.75 -15.55 -1.63
CA SER A 99 8.39 -14.97 -2.79
C SER A 99 8.73 -13.50 -2.56
N SER A 100 9.73 -12.99 -3.29
CA SER A 100 10.08 -11.56 -3.25
C SER A 100 8.87 -10.69 -3.57
N LYS A 101 8.04 -11.09 -4.54
CA LYS A 101 6.84 -10.36 -4.94
C LYS A 101 5.84 -10.28 -3.78
N ALA A 102 5.50 -11.42 -3.16
CA ALA A 102 4.58 -11.47 -2.03
C ALA A 102 5.11 -10.67 -0.82
N SER A 103 6.39 -10.79 -0.52
CA SER A 103 7.05 -10.10 0.59
C SER A 103 7.00 -8.58 0.45
N TYR A 104 7.13 -8.05 -0.78
CA TYR A 104 7.08 -6.60 -1.02
C TYR A 104 5.66 -6.04 -1.20
N ALA A 105 4.64 -6.87 -1.44
CA ALA A 105 3.27 -6.45 -1.75
C ALA A 105 2.73 -5.40 -0.78
N VAL A 106 2.82 -5.67 0.52
CA VAL A 106 2.24 -4.79 1.53
C VAL A 106 2.98 -3.45 1.61
N LYS A 107 4.32 -3.47 1.51
CA LYS A 107 5.13 -2.24 1.46
C LYS A 107 4.72 -1.37 0.27
N THR A 108 4.63 -1.96 -0.92
CA THR A 108 4.27 -1.26 -2.15
C THR A 108 2.89 -0.62 -2.05
N ILE A 109 1.90 -1.36 -1.56
CA ILE A 109 0.54 -0.85 -1.38
C ILE A 109 0.53 0.30 -0.36
N CYS A 110 1.31 0.20 0.72
CA CYS A 110 1.45 1.24 1.73
C CYS A 110 2.03 2.54 1.15
N LEU A 111 3.03 2.48 0.27
CA LEU A 111 3.64 3.65 -0.37
C LEU A 111 2.65 4.51 -1.18
N HIS A 112 1.59 3.87 -1.69
CA HIS A 112 0.55 4.52 -2.49
C HIS A 112 -0.61 5.10 -1.66
N GLN A 113 -0.64 4.87 -0.35
CA GLN A 113 -1.72 5.37 0.48
C GLN A 113 -1.49 6.80 0.99
N THR A 114 -2.58 7.45 1.41
CA THR A 114 -2.52 8.71 2.16
C THR A 114 -1.82 8.53 3.51
N TYR A 115 -1.29 9.61 4.08
CA TYR A 115 -0.60 9.57 5.38
C TYR A 115 -1.43 8.86 6.46
N LYS A 116 -2.73 9.17 6.58
CA LYS A 116 -3.62 8.52 7.56
C LYS A 116 -3.66 7.00 7.40
N LYS A 117 -3.83 6.51 6.18
CA LYS A 117 -3.86 5.07 5.89
C LYS A 117 -2.49 4.41 6.06
N GLN A 118 -1.41 5.12 5.74
CA GLN A 118 -0.05 4.65 6.00
C GLN A 118 0.19 4.41 7.49
N LEU A 119 -0.31 5.29 8.36
CA LEU A 119 -0.23 5.09 9.81
C LEU A 119 -1.00 3.85 10.29
N GLU A 120 -2.08 3.46 9.62
CA GLU A 120 -2.81 2.23 9.96
C GLU A 120 -2.00 0.96 9.63
N LEU A 121 -1.14 1.01 8.62
CA LEU A 121 -0.25 -0.10 8.25
C LEU A 121 1.12 -0.05 8.94
N PHE A 122 1.49 1.13 9.46
CA PHE A 122 2.82 1.38 10.01
C PHE A 122 3.25 0.39 11.09
N PRO A 123 2.42 0.00 12.08
CA PRO A 123 2.83 -0.98 13.09
C PRO A 123 3.35 -2.30 12.49
N TYR A 124 2.72 -2.77 11.42
CA TYR A 124 3.12 -3.99 10.73
C TYR A 124 4.39 -3.79 9.88
N MET A 125 4.60 -2.59 9.32
CA MET A 125 5.84 -2.26 8.61
C MET A 125 7.01 -2.18 9.60
N TYR A 126 6.80 -1.57 10.76
CA TYR A 126 7.80 -1.48 11.81
C TYR A 126 8.12 -2.85 12.40
N GLU A 127 7.12 -3.72 12.57
CA GLU A 127 7.34 -5.13 12.92
C GLU A 127 8.19 -5.85 11.85
N GLY A 128 7.83 -5.69 10.57
CA GLY A 128 8.60 -6.26 9.46
C GLY A 128 10.06 -5.78 9.45
N TYR A 129 10.28 -4.50 9.74
CA TYR A 129 11.63 -3.93 9.88
C TYR A 129 12.40 -4.52 11.06
N THR A 130 11.83 -4.49 12.27
CA THR A 130 12.50 -4.98 13.49
C THR A 130 12.79 -6.49 13.45
N LYS A 131 12.02 -7.26 12.69
CA LYS A 131 12.26 -8.69 12.43
C LYS A 131 13.20 -8.97 11.24
N GLY A 132 13.68 -7.94 10.54
CA GLY A 132 14.59 -8.07 9.39
C GLY A 132 13.92 -8.53 8.09
N TYR A 133 12.59 -8.43 7.99
CA TYR A 133 11.84 -8.73 6.75
C TYR A 133 11.86 -7.54 5.78
N LEU A 134 12.08 -6.33 6.30
CA LEU A 134 12.36 -5.13 5.51
C LEU A 134 13.80 -4.68 5.75
N THR A 135 14.53 -4.40 4.67
CA THR A 135 15.87 -3.83 4.74
C THR A 135 15.83 -2.39 5.27
N ASN A 136 16.96 -1.91 5.82
CA ASN A 136 17.11 -0.51 6.23
C ASN A 136 16.72 0.45 5.10
N GLU A 137 17.24 0.23 3.89
CA GLU A 137 16.89 1.01 2.69
C GLU A 137 15.38 1.04 2.43
N SER A 138 14.73 -0.14 2.44
CA SER A 138 13.28 -0.22 2.17
C SER A 138 12.44 0.48 3.23
N PHE A 139 12.84 0.38 4.50
CA PHE A 139 12.12 1.02 5.60
C PHE A 139 12.36 2.53 5.65
N SER A 140 13.61 2.96 5.43
CA SER A 140 14.04 4.35 5.24
C SER A 140 13.22 5.03 4.13
N PHE A 141 13.09 4.38 2.97
CA PHE A 141 12.28 4.87 1.85
C PHE A 141 10.78 5.00 2.22
N LEU A 142 10.22 4.01 2.92
CA LEU A 142 8.83 4.06 3.38
C LEU A 142 8.59 5.23 4.34
N LEU A 143 9.47 5.43 5.32
CA LEU A 143 9.39 6.56 6.24
C LEU A 143 9.48 7.91 5.52
N ASN A 144 10.37 8.03 4.54
CA ASN A 144 10.46 9.24 3.73
C ASN A 144 9.17 9.48 2.92
N ARG A 145 8.52 8.42 2.44
CA ARG A 145 7.20 8.53 1.79
C ARG A 145 6.11 9.00 2.77
N LEU A 146 6.13 8.54 4.03
CA LEU A 146 5.24 9.09 5.07
C LEU A 146 5.53 10.58 5.32
N HIS A 147 6.81 10.98 5.35
CA HIS A 147 7.20 12.37 5.49
C HIS A 147 6.68 13.25 4.34
N ILE A 148 6.84 12.80 3.09
CA ILE A 148 6.28 13.48 1.91
C ILE A 148 4.76 13.61 2.03
N ASN A 149 4.06 12.55 2.40
CA ASN A 149 2.61 12.58 2.51
C ASN A 149 2.10 13.43 3.68
N LYS A 150 2.94 13.66 4.71
CA LYS A 150 2.60 14.51 5.87
C LYS A 150 2.94 15.98 5.65
N TYR A 151 4.10 16.27 5.07
CA TYR A 151 4.69 17.61 5.02
C TYR A 151 4.86 18.17 3.59
N GLY A 152 4.56 17.37 2.56
CA GLY A 152 4.65 17.79 1.16
C GLY A 152 6.05 17.79 0.56
N THR A 153 7.07 17.37 1.32
CA THR A 153 8.47 17.37 0.87
C THR A 153 9.23 16.15 1.37
N SER A 154 10.29 15.74 0.67
CA SER A 154 11.21 14.70 1.13
C SER A 154 12.04 15.21 2.32
N TYR A 155 12.35 14.32 3.24
CA TYR A 155 13.33 14.60 4.29
C TYR A 155 14.75 14.49 3.70
N PRO A 156 15.69 15.37 4.08
CA PRO A 156 17.08 15.27 3.65
C PRO A 156 17.69 13.91 4.03
N GLN A 157 18.35 13.24 3.09
CA GLN A 157 18.96 11.94 3.35
C GLN A 157 20.14 12.09 4.32
N ALA A 158 20.14 11.29 5.38
CA ALA A 158 21.27 11.19 6.31
C ALA A 158 22.47 10.45 5.70
N ILE A 159 23.56 10.34 6.47
CA ILE A 159 24.80 9.66 6.05
C ILE A 159 24.57 8.18 5.71
N ASN A 160 23.65 7.53 6.43
CA ASN A 160 23.25 6.14 6.19
C ASN A 160 21.76 5.95 6.53
N ASP A 161 21.21 4.79 6.15
CA ASP A 161 19.78 4.50 6.35
C ASP A 161 19.38 4.38 7.82
N GLU A 162 20.26 3.91 8.70
CA GLU A 162 19.93 3.74 10.13
C GLU A 162 19.71 5.10 10.81
N GLU A 163 20.60 6.05 10.55
CA GLU A 163 20.46 7.42 11.03
C GLU A 163 19.25 8.10 10.36
N ASN A 164 19.01 7.84 9.07
CA ASN A 164 17.84 8.37 8.37
C ASN A 164 16.53 7.86 8.98
N ILE A 165 16.46 6.57 9.30
CA ILE A 165 15.31 5.93 9.98
C ILE A 165 15.08 6.59 11.34
N LYS A 166 16.12 6.74 12.16
CA LYS A 166 16.00 7.37 13.49
C LYS A 166 15.44 8.78 13.40
N GLN A 167 16.02 9.62 12.54
CA GLN A 167 15.57 11.01 12.35
C GLN A 167 14.14 11.09 11.82
N LEU A 168 13.78 10.23 10.87
CA LEU A 168 12.43 10.17 10.31
C LEU A 168 11.39 9.71 11.35
N LEU A 169 11.70 8.69 12.16
CA LEU A 169 10.82 8.24 13.24
C LEU A 169 10.53 9.35 14.24
N GLU A 170 11.57 10.07 14.67
CA GLU A 170 11.44 11.22 15.56
C GLU A 170 10.61 12.34 14.91
N LYS A 171 10.94 12.73 13.67
CA LYS A 171 10.25 13.78 12.93
C LYS A 171 8.78 13.47 12.66
N LEU A 172 8.46 12.19 12.46
CA LEU A 172 7.10 11.71 12.24
C LEU A 172 6.35 11.47 13.55
N LYS A 173 7.04 11.41 14.70
CA LYS A 173 6.52 11.03 16.02
C LYS A 173 5.98 9.60 16.03
N LEU A 174 6.80 8.67 15.54
CA LEU A 174 6.48 7.23 15.39
C LEU A 174 7.37 6.32 16.23
N ASN A 175 8.09 6.93 17.16
CA ASN A 175 8.96 6.33 18.16
C ASN A 175 8.24 6.01 19.46
#